data_AF-A0A357AQQ4-F1
#
_entry.id   AF-A0A357AQQ4-F1
#
_cell.length_a   1.000
_cell.length_b   1.000
_cell.length_c   1.000
_cell.angle_alpha   90.00
_cell.angle_beta   90.00
_cell.angle_gamma   90.00
#
_symmetry.space_group_name_H-M   'P 1'
#
loop_
_entity.id
_entity.type
_entity.pdbx_description
1 polymer ?
#
loop_
_entity_poly.entity_id
_entity_poly.type
_entity_poly.pdbx_seq_one_letter_code
_entity_poly.pdbx_strand_id
1 'polypeptide(L)'
;MITKETYTLEYVNTLREKYKKDPSLLERVLFAFGLLEAITRVGMPFIFKGGTSLMLILDHPLRLSTDIDILVKPGTDVDHYINEAAKIFPFKTFDEDRRVGKNNIEKRHFKFIYDSPLRNDDFYILLDIVFADSPYLSTQSCEIKNELLLTDNTPITVTVPSPECILGDKLTAFAPRTTGVPFGIDKELEIIKQLFDVATLSEKIDDYQNLISTYDRAVLDEIGYRDITATREDVLRDTIRSCVCIIGKGVYDKDDFPLFIKGIRSIGGHVLSMKYSATIAAEQASRVMYLTSCMLTGQSFTPIENPEAYLHANISNSKYKKLSYMRNQSAEAFAYIVESLRIIEE
;
A
#
# COMPACT_ATOMS: atom_id res chain seq x y z
N MET A 1 -7.82 -18.32 -15.64
CA MET A 1 -7.70 -19.07 -14.39
C MET A 1 -6.23 -19.33 -14.17
N ILE A 2 -5.77 -19.22 -12.94
CA ILE A 2 -4.40 -19.53 -12.55
C ILE A 2 -4.18 -21.03 -12.73
N THR A 3 -3.18 -21.40 -13.52
CA THR A 3 -2.88 -22.79 -13.80
C THR A 3 -2.13 -23.44 -12.64
N LYS A 4 -2.21 -24.77 -12.52
CA LYS A 4 -1.60 -25.50 -11.39
C LYS A 4 -0.09 -25.37 -11.36
N GLU A 5 0.53 -25.18 -12.51
CA GLU A 5 1.98 -24.99 -12.68
C GLU A 5 2.50 -23.79 -11.89
N THR A 6 1.66 -22.76 -11.69
CA THR A 6 1.96 -21.59 -10.84
C THR A 6 2.38 -22.01 -9.43
N TYR A 7 1.79 -23.07 -8.87
CA TYR A 7 2.00 -23.47 -7.48
C TYR A 7 3.12 -24.51 -7.30
N THR A 8 3.99 -24.68 -8.30
CA THR A 8 5.07 -25.68 -8.26
C THR A 8 6.39 -25.09 -7.75
N LEU A 9 7.24 -25.94 -7.14
CA LEU A 9 8.59 -25.56 -6.72
C LEU A 9 9.44 -25.05 -7.91
N GLU A 10 9.29 -25.68 -9.07
CA GLU A 10 10.02 -25.32 -10.30
C GLU A 10 9.68 -23.90 -10.75
N TYR A 11 8.39 -23.54 -10.72
CA TYR A 11 7.98 -22.18 -11.08
C TYR A 11 8.42 -21.14 -10.04
N VAL A 12 8.31 -21.45 -8.74
CA VAL A 12 8.85 -20.57 -7.68
C VAL A 12 10.35 -20.32 -7.88
N ASN A 13 11.13 -21.35 -8.26
CA ASN A 13 12.55 -21.20 -8.55
C ASN A 13 12.80 -20.33 -9.79
N THR A 14 11.97 -20.45 -10.83
CA THR A 14 12.03 -19.56 -12.01
C THR A 14 11.85 -18.09 -11.63
N LEU A 15 10.85 -17.79 -10.77
CA LEU A 15 10.64 -16.44 -10.26
C LEU A 15 11.80 -15.97 -9.37
N ARG A 16 12.35 -16.86 -8.54
CA ARG A 16 13.52 -16.56 -7.72
C ARG A 16 14.73 -16.18 -8.57
N GLU A 17 14.99 -16.88 -9.67
CA GLU A 17 16.08 -16.55 -10.58
C GLU A 17 15.86 -15.22 -11.30
N LYS A 18 14.63 -14.98 -11.78
CA LYS A 18 14.25 -13.73 -12.45
C LYS A 18 14.37 -12.51 -11.53
N TYR A 19 13.75 -12.56 -10.34
CA TYR A 19 13.62 -11.39 -9.46
C TYR A 19 14.67 -11.33 -8.34
N LYS A 20 15.40 -12.43 -8.08
CA LYS A 20 16.40 -12.55 -7.01
C LYS A 20 15.82 -12.20 -5.63
N LYS A 21 14.60 -12.68 -5.36
CA LYS A 21 13.87 -12.48 -4.10
C LYS A 21 13.75 -13.76 -3.30
N ASP A 22 13.33 -13.61 -2.05
CA ASP A 22 13.08 -14.74 -1.15
C ASP A 22 12.02 -15.67 -1.77
N PRO A 23 12.36 -16.94 -2.04
CA PRO A 23 11.40 -17.90 -2.60
C PRO A 23 10.18 -18.10 -1.71
N SER A 24 10.30 -18.00 -0.38
CA SER A 24 9.15 -18.14 0.52
C SER A 24 8.18 -16.97 0.38
N LEU A 25 8.68 -15.76 0.10
CA LEU A 25 7.85 -14.60 -0.18
C LEU A 25 7.16 -14.72 -1.55
N LEU A 26 7.90 -15.15 -2.57
CA LEU A 26 7.36 -15.38 -3.91
C LEU A 26 6.26 -16.44 -3.89
N GLU A 27 6.50 -17.59 -3.27
CA GLU A 27 5.51 -18.64 -3.08
C GLU A 27 4.23 -18.09 -2.45
N ARG A 28 4.34 -17.36 -1.32
CA ARG A 28 3.15 -16.79 -0.67
C ARG A 28 2.34 -15.88 -1.57
N VAL A 29 2.97 -15.08 -2.43
CA VAL A 29 2.25 -14.24 -3.40
C VAL A 29 1.41 -15.11 -4.34
N LEU A 30 1.96 -16.20 -4.85
CA LEU A 30 1.25 -17.09 -5.78
C LEU A 30 0.02 -17.71 -5.12
N PHE A 31 0.18 -18.23 -3.90
CA PHE A 31 -0.93 -18.81 -3.14
C PHE A 31 -1.93 -17.74 -2.68
N ALA A 32 -1.51 -16.49 -2.45
CA ALA A 32 -2.42 -15.38 -2.17
C ALA A 32 -3.35 -15.10 -3.36
N PHE A 33 -2.83 -15.10 -4.58
CA PHE A 33 -3.65 -15.00 -5.78
C PHE A 33 -4.54 -16.22 -6.00
N GLY A 34 -4.10 -17.42 -5.60
CA GLY A 34 -4.97 -18.59 -5.55
C GLY A 34 -6.16 -18.41 -4.61
N LEU A 35 -5.96 -17.76 -3.46
CA LEU A 35 -7.05 -17.44 -2.52
C LEU A 35 -8.02 -16.43 -3.10
N LEU A 36 -7.49 -15.37 -3.72
CA LEU A 36 -8.29 -14.38 -4.41
C LEU A 36 -9.15 -15.01 -5.52
N GLU A 37 -8.56 -15.89 -6.33
CA GLU A 37 -9.30 -16.62 -7.36
C GLU A 37 -10.38 -17.51 -6.74
N ALA A 38 -10.06 -18.29 -5.71
CA ALA A 38 -11.02 -19.18 -5.05
C ALA A 38 -12.24 -18.41 -4.51
N ILE A 39 -12.02 -17.29 -3.80
CA ILE A 39 -13.10 -16.45 -3.25
C ILE A 39 -13.93 -15.82 -4.39
N THR A 40 -13.28 -15.38 -5.47
CA THR A 40 -13.97 -14.83 -6.65
C THR A 40 -14.85 -15.90 -7.32
N ARG A 41 -14.35 -17.13 -7.46
CA ARG A 41 -15.05 -18.23 -8.14
C ARG A 41 -16.29 -18.72 -7.40
N VAL A 42 -16.29 -18.66 -6.07
CA VAL A 42 -17.48 -18.98 -5.28
C VAL A 42 -18.51 -17.84 -5.26
N GLY A 43 -18.20 -16.71 -5.91
CA GLY A 43 -19.14 -15.60 -6.10
C GLY A 43 -19.37 -14.77 -4.83
N MET A 44 -18.39 -14.71 -3.92
CA MET A 44 -18.48 -13.81 -2.78
C MET A 44 -18.56 -12.35 -3.29
N PRO A 45 -19.51 -11.52 -2.80
CA PRO A 45 -19.53 -10.10 -3.13
C PRO A 45 -18.53 -9.34 -2.25
N PHE A 46 -17.41 -8.89 -2.82
CA PHE A 46 -16.38 -8.13 -2.10
C PHE A 46 -15.65 -7.14 -3.00
N ILE A 47 -14.92 -6.20 -2.39
CA ILE A 47 -13.93 -5.33 -3.04
C ILE A 47 -12.54 -5.76 -2.57
N PHE A 48 -11.65 -6.07 -3.51
CA PHE A 48 -10.25 -6.41 -3.21
C PHE A 48 -9.40 -5.14 -3.06
N LYS A 49 -8.86 -4.93 -1.85
CA LYS A 49 -8.10 -3.74 -1.48
C LYS A 49 -6.69 -4.10 -0.97
N GLY A 50 -6.03 -3.14 -0.31
CA GLY A 50 -4.77 -3.37 0.38
C GLY A 50 -3.54 -3.26 -0.52
N GLY A 51 -2.41 -3.82 -0.07
CA GLY A 51 -1.14 -3.79 -0.82
C GLY A 51 -1.11 -4.75 -2.00
N THR A 52 -1.82 -5.87 -1.91
CA THR A 52 -1.78 -6.94 -2.92
C THR A 52 -2.60 -6.59 -4.16
N SER A 53 -3.67 -5.79 -4.01
CA SER A 53 -4.44 -5.30 -5.16
C SER A 53 -3.63 -4.41 -6.09
N LEU A 54 -2.58 -3.74 -5.59
CA LEU A 54 -1.67 -2.93 -6.43
C LEU A 54 -0.94 -3.75 -7.49
N MET A 55 -0.79 -5.05 -7.28
CA MET A 55 -0.17 -5.96 -8.25
C MET A 55 -1.11 -6.30 -9.42
N LEU A 56 -2.37 -5.85 -9.37
CA LEU A 56 -3.34 -5.88 -10.48
C LEU A 56 -3.70 -4.47 -10.99
N ILE A 57 -3.64 -3.45 -10.14
CA ILE A 57 -3.95 -2.05 -10.49
C ILE A 57 -2.84 -1.41 -11.32
N LEU A 58 -1.58 -1.70 -11.01
CA LEU A 58 -0.42 -1.15 -11.71
C LEU A 58 -0.09 -1.96 -12.96
N ASP A 59 0.53 -1.32 -13.95
CA ASP A 59 0.90 -1.94 -15.23
C ASP A 59 1.77 -3.20 -15.03
N HIS A 60 2.65 -3.16 -14.02
CA HIS A 60 3.47 -4.30 -13.59
C HIS A 60 3.58 -4.32 -12.06
N PRO A 61 3.75 -5.50 -11.42
CA PRO A 61 3.97 -5.59 -9.98
C PRO A 61 5.28 -4.89 -9.56
N LEU A 62 5.19 -3.80 -8.79
CA LEU A 62 6.37 -3.05 -8.34
C LEU A 62 6.94 -3.56 -7.01
N ARG A 63 6.11 -4.15 -6.14
CA ARG A 63 6.53 -4.84 -4.93
C ARG A 63 5.64 -6.04 -4.61
N LEU A 64 6.19 -7.01 -3.89
CA LEU A 64 5.49 -8.19 -3.39
C LEU A 64 4.65 -7.85 -2.15
N SER A 65 3.45 -8.41 -2.10
CA SER A 65 2.51 -8.35 -0.97
C SER A 65 1.77 -9.69 -0.88
N THR A 66 1.60 -10.22 0.33
CA THR A 66 1.20 -11.63 0.53
C THR A 66 -0.18 -11.81 1.14
N ASP A 67 -0.78 -10.74 1.63
CA ASP A 67 -2.01 -10.81 2.41
C ASP A 67 -3.18 -10.39 1.51
N ILE A 68 -4.32 -11.06 1.63
CA ILE A 68 -5.52 -10.71 0.87
C ILE A 68 -6.41 -9.86 1.79
N ASP A 69 -6.54 -8.58 1.45
CA ASP A 69 -7.41 -7.64 2.15
C ASP A 69 -8.69 -7.43 1.35
N ILE A 70 -9.84 -7.74 1.92
CA ILE A 70 -11.14 -7.52 1.27
C ILE A 70 -12.09 -6.70 2.13
N LEU A 71 -12.92 -5.92 1.44
CA LEU A 71 -14.05 -5.22 2.03
C LEU A 71 -15.34 -5.94 1.63
N VAL A 72 -16.16 -6.28 2.61
CA VAL A 72 -17.47 -6.92 2.41
C VAL A 72 -18.56 -6.07 3.05
N LYS A 73 -19.76 -6.12 2.48
CA LYS A 73 -20.91 -5.43 3.06
C LYS A 73 -21.31 -6.11 4.38
N PRO A 74 -21.67 -5.36 5.44
CA PRO A 74 -22.26 -5.93 6.64
C PRO A 74 -23.44 -6.86 6.33
N GLY A 75 -23.50 -8.02 6.98
CA GLY A 75 -24.52 -9.05 6.74
C GLY A 75 -24.20 -10.04 5.61
N THR A 76 -23.06 -9.93 4.94
CA THR A 76 -22.59 -10.95 3.99
C THR A 76 -22.30 -12.27 4.71
N ASP A 77 -22.81 -13.39 4.18
CA ASP A 77 -22.53 -14.75 4.70
C ASP A 77 -21.12 -15.21 4.31
N VAL A 78 -20.13 -14.61 4.96
CA VAL A 78 -18.71 -14.92 4.74
C VAL A 78 -18.42 -16.39 5.09
N ASP A 79 -19.09 -16.95 6.10
CA ASP A 79 -18.84 -18.33 6.52
C ASP A 79 -19.12 -19.31 5.38
N HIS A 80 -20.26 -19.19 4.70
CA HIS A 80 -20.57 -20.03 3.55
C HIS A 80 -19.49 -19.93 2.46
N TYR A 81 -19.16 -18.72 2.02
CA TYR A 81 -18.20 -18.53 0.93
C TYR A 81 -16.79 -18.99 1.28
N ILE A 82 -16.32 -18.74 2.51
CA ILE A 82 -14.99 -19.20 2.97
C ILE A 82 -14.92 -20.72 2.99
N ASN A 83 -15.98 -21.39 3.46
CA ASN A 83 -16.07 -22.85 3.41
C ASN A 83 -16.05 -23.40 1.98
N GLU A 84 -16.74 -22.77 1.03
CA GLU A 84 -16.68 -23.19 -0.38
C GLU A 84 -15.32 -22.89 -1.02
N ALA A 85 -14.72 -21.73 -0.73
CA ALA A 85 -13.42 -21.34 -1.27
C ALA A 85 -12.30 -22.27 -0.78
N ALA A 86 -12.36 -22.73 0.48
CA ALA A 86 -11.38 -23.66 1.04
C ALA A 86 -11.37 -25.05 0.37
N LYS A 87 -12.44 -25.43 -0.35
CA LYS A 87 -12.51 -26.67 -1.13
C LYS A 87 -11.83 -26.54 -2.49
N ILE A 88 -11.48 -25.33 -2.90
CA ILE A 88 -10.83 -25.05 -4.18
C ILE A 88 -9.30 -25.17 -4.00
N PHE A 89 -8.66 -25.95 -4.87
CA PHE A 89 -7.20 -26.02 -4.95
C PHE A 89 -6.62 -24.59 -5.10
N PRO A 90 -5.57 -24.21 -4.35
CA PRO A 90 -4.59 -25.10 -3.69
C PRO A 90 -4.78 -25.34 -2.18
N PHE A 91 -5.95 -25.04 -1.60
CA PHE A 91 -6.14 -25.07 -0.15
C PHE A 91 -6.58 -26.43 0.38
N LYS A 92 -6.19 -26.72 1.62
CA LYS A 92 -6.61 -27.91 2.38
C LYS A 92 -7.72 -27.61 3.37
N THR A 93 -7.51 -26.53 4.13
CA THR A 93 -8.35 -26.14 5.26
C THR A 93 -8.07 -24.67 5.58
N PHE A 94 -8.82 -24.11 6.52
CA PHE A 94 -8.57 -22.78 7.06
C PHE A 94 -8.81 -22.75 8.56
N ASP A 95 -8.17 -21.80 9.23
CA ASP A 95 -8.45 -21.44 10.63
C ASP A 95 -8.91 -19.99 10.70
N GLU A 96 -9.83 -19.68 11.61
CA GLU A 96 -10.23 -18.32 11.91
C GLU A 96 -9.54 -17.82 13.20
N ASP A 97 -8.83 -16.70 13.10
CA ASP A 97 -8.33 -15.96 14.26
C ASP A 97 -9.37 -14.89 14.64
N ARG A 98 -10.34 -15.28 15.49
CA ARG A 98 -11.37 -14.38 16.01
C ARG A 98 -10.76 -13.40 17.00
N ARG A 99 -10.40 -12.23 16.50
CA ARG A 99 -10.03 -11.09 17.34
C ARG A 99 -11.26 -10.22 17.55
N VAL A 100 -11.70 -10.11 18.79
CA VAL A 100 -12.70 -9.10 19.14
C VAL A 100 -12.00 -7.74 19.03
N GLY A 101 -12.30 -7.01 17.96
CA GLY A 101 -11.83 -5.64 17.79
C GLY A 101 -12.25 -4.78 18.99
N LYS A 102 -11.45 -3.77 19.34
CA LYS A 102 -11.81 -2.83 20.40
C LYS A 102 -13.02 -1.94 20.04
N ASN A 103 -13.41 -1.89 18.76
CA ASN A 103 -14.26 -0.85 18.19
C ASN A 103 -15.40 -1.45 17.34
N ASN A 104 -16.39 -0.61 16.98
CA ASN A 104 -17.61 -0.94 16.23
C ASN A 104 -17.41 -1.50 14.80
N ILE A 105 -16.19 -1.85 14.39
CA ILE A 105 -15.92 -2.49 13.10
C ILE A 105 -15.79 -3.98 13.32
N GLU A 106 -16.57 -4.75 12.59
CA GLU A 106 -16.35 -6.17 12.48
C GLU A 106 -15.18 -6.42 11.51
N LYS A 107 -14.12 -7.04 12.04
CA LYS A 107 -12.98 -7.53 11.27
C LYS A 107 -12.81 -9.02 11.55
N ARG A 108 -12.55 -9.79 10.51
CA ARG A 108 -12.29 -11.23 10.62
C ARG A 108 -10.99 -11.57 9.91
N HIS A 109 -10.21 -12.45 10.52
CA HIS A 109 -8.89 -12.84 10.05
C HIS A 109 -8.87 -14.35 9.87
N PHE A 110 -8.46 -14.81 8.68
CA PHE A 110 -8.38 -16.22 8.36
C PHE A 110 -6.97 -16.61 7.92
N LYS A 111 -6.58 -17.83 8.24
CA LYS A 111 -5.37 -18.49 7.74
C LYS A 111 -5.81 -19.62 6.82
N PHE A 112 -5.57 -19.48 5.53
CA PHE A 112 -5.80 -20.55 4.55
C PHE A 112 -4.55 -21.40 4.43
N ILE A 113 -4.67 -22.69 4.76
CA ILE A 113 -3.56 -23.64 4.83
C ILE A 113 -3.43 -24.40 3.51
N TYR A 114 -2.19 -24.57 3.06
CA TYR A 114 -1.84 -25.26 1.82
C TYR A 114 -0.55 -26.07 1.95
N ASP A 115 -0.35 -27.06 1.08
CA ASP A 115 0.91 -27.82 0.94
C ASP A 115 2.00 -26.93 0.34
N SER A 116 3.00 -26.53 1.12
CA SER A 116 4.11 -25.74 0.59
C SER A 116 5.06 -26.62 -0.23
N PRO A 117 5.21 -26.36 -1.55
CA PRO A 117 6.17 -27.09 -2.37
C PRO A 117 7.63 -26.74 -2.02
N LEU A 118 7.87 -25.63 -1.32
CA LEU A 118 9.20 -25.20 -0.90
C LEU A 118 9.60 -25.83 0.44
N ARG A 119 8.65 -25.96 1.37
CA ARG A 119 8.90 -26.46 2.72
C ARG A 119 8.69 -27.96 2.87
N ASN A 120 7.95 -28.59 1.96
CA ASN A 120 7.43 -29.96 2.12
C ASN A 120 6.64 -30.12 3.43
N ASP A 121 5.91 -29.08 3.81
CA ASP A 121 5.09 -28.99 5.03
C ASP A 121 3.96 -27.97 4.82
N ASP A 122 3.04 -27.86 5.77
CA ASP A 122 1.96 -26.88 5.73
C ASP A 122 2.50 -25.44 5.81
N PHE A 123 1.90 -24.57 5.00
CA PHE A 123 2.06 -23.12 5.14
C PHE A 123 0.71 -22.42 4.95
N TYR A 124 0.68 -21.08 5.06
CA TYR A 124 -0.58 -20.35 5.06
C TYR A 124 -0.53 -18.97 4.40
N ILE A 125 -1.70 -18.55 3.91
CA ILE A 125 -2.01 -17.19 3.46
C ILE A 125 -3.00 -16.55 4.42
N LEU A 126 -2.83 -15.24 4.63
CA LEU A 126 -3.75 -14.45 5.45
C LEU A 126 -4.85 -13.83 4.58
N LEU A 127 -6.08 -13.92 5.06
CA LEU A 127 -7.22 -13.20 4.55
C LEU A 127 -7.78 -12.31 5.65
N ASP A 128 -7.75 -11.01 5.41
CA ASP A 128 -8.29 -9.99 6.30
C ASP A 128 -9.56 -9.42 5.68
N ILE A 129 -10.67 -9.56 6.41
CA ILE A 129 -11.99 -9.13 5.97
C ILE A 129 -12.44 -7.97 6.85
N VAL A 130 -12.78 -6.84 6.22
CA VAL A 130 -13.40 -5.69 6.88
C VAL A 130 -14.87 -5.64 6.47
N PHE A 131 -15.77 -5.57 7.45
CA PHE A 131 -17.20 -5.42 7.20
C PHE A 131 -17.59 -3.95 7.30
N ALA A 132 -17.75 -3.28 6.16
CA ALA A 132 -18.21 -1.90 6.10
C ALA A 132 -18.77 -1.56 4.70
N ASP A 133 -19.55 -0.49 4.62
CA ASP A 133 -19.92 0.09 3.33
C ASP A 133 -18.67 0.64 2.62
N SER A 134 -18.62 0.51 1.29
CA SER A 134 -17.47 0.97 0.50
C SER A 134 -17.17 2.45 0.73
N PRO A 135 -15.94 2.80 1.18
CA PRO A 135 -15.50 4.19 1.22
C PRO A 135 -15.09 4.70 -0.17
N TYR A 136 -14.88 3.79 -1.13
CA TYR A 136 -14.41 4.09 -2.47
C TYR A 136 -15.56 4.62 -3.34
N LEU A 137 -15.39 5.83 -3.88
CA LEU A 137 -16.35 6.42 -4.83
C LEU A 137 -16.30 5.77 -6.22
N SER A 138 -15.15 5.22 -6.58
CA SER A 138 -14.92 4.58 -7.85
C SER A 138 -14.20 3.25 -7.68
N THR A 139 -14.65 2.26 -8.44
CA THR A 139 -14.07 0.92 -8.51
C THR A 139 -13.91 0.52 -9.96
N GLN A 140 -12.95 -0.36 -10.24
CA GLN A 140 -12.71 -0.94 -11.54
C GLN A 140 -12.68 -2.47 -11.46
N SER A 141 -12.89 -3.12 -12.59
CA SER A 141 -12.77 -4.56 -12.72
C SER A 141 -11.40 -4.89 -13.29
N CYS A 142 -10.60 -5.66 -12.56
CA CYS A 142 -9.28 -6.12 -12.99
C CYS A 142 -9.28 -7.64 -13.22
N GLU A 143 -8.63 -8.10 -14.27
CA GLU A 143 -8.34 -9.53 -14.42
C GLU A 143 -7.34 -9.98 -13.35
N ILE A 144 -7.53 -11.16 -12.76
CA ILE A 144 -6.55 -11.79 -11.86
C ILE A 144 -5.40 -12.32 -12.70
N LYS A 145 -4.54 -11.40 -13.13
CA LYS A 145 -3.42 -11.67 -14.04
C LYS A 145 -2.32 -10.64 -13.86
N ASN A 146 -1.08 -11.12 -13.78
CA ASN A 146 0.13 -10.31 -13.82
C ASN A 146 1.33 -11.21 -14.17
N GLU A 147 2.53 -10.63 -14.27
CA GLU A 147 3.75 -11.34 -14.67
C GLU A 147 4.20 -12.48 -13.76
N LEU A 148 3.67 -12.58 -12.54
CA LEU A 148 4.01 -13.61 -11.56
C LEU A 148 3.10 -14.84 -11.70
N LEU A 149 2.02 -14.76 -12.47
CA LEU A 149 0.99 -15.81 -12.54
C LEU A 149 1.01 -16.46 -13.92
N LEU A 150 0.91 -17.80 -13.96
CA LEU A 150 0.58 -18.52 -15.18
C LEU A 150 -0.93 -18.67 -15.24
N THR A 151 -1.55 -18.19 -16.32
CA THR A 151 -3.00 -18.23 -16.51
C THR A 151 -3.38 -18.93 -17.81
N ASP A 152 -4.48 -19.68 -17.79
CA ASP A 152 -5.13 -20.15 -19.01
C ASP A 152 -5.96 -19.04 -19.70
N ASN A 153 -6.71 -19.41 -20.75
CA ASN A 153 -7.55 -18.48 -21.51
C ASN A 153 -8.92 -18.19 -20.87
N THR A 154 -9.13 -18.52 -19.60
CA THR A 154 -10.40 -18.30 -18.89
C THR A 154 -10.29 -17.09 -17.97
N PRO A 155 -10.56 -15.85 -18.41
CA PRO A 155 -10.36 -14.67 -17.58
C PRO A 155 -11.27 -14.71 -16.34
N ILE A 156 -10.68 -14.45 -15.18
CA ILE A 156 -11.41 -14.20 -13.93
C ILE A 156 -11.14 -12.77 -13.54
N THR A 157 -12.20 -12.02 -13.25
CA THR A 157 -12.10 -10.62 -12.87
C THR A 157 -12.55 -10.38 -11.44
N VAL A 158 -11.94 -9.40 -10.79
CA VAL A 158 -12.26 -8.98 -9.42
C VAL A 158 -12.43 -7.46 -9.38
N THR A 159 -13.33 -7.00 -8.52
CA THR A 159 -13.53 -5.57 -8.28
C THR A 159 -12.45 -5.04 -7.33
N VAL A 160 -11.76 -3.98 -7.74
CA VAL A 160 -10.77 -3.25 -6.95
C VAL A 160 -11.11 -1.75 -6.93
N PRO A 161 -10.64 -0.97 -5.96
CA PRO A 161 -10.75 0.49 -6.01
C PRO A 161 -10.01 1.08 -7.22
N SER A 162 -10.41 2.26 -7.69
CA SER A 162 -9.60 3.02 -8.65
C SER A 162 -8.23 3.39 -8.04
N PRO A 163 -7.20 3.70 -8.86
CA PRO A 163 -5.89 4.14 -8.38
C PRO A 163 -5.96 5.29 -7.36
N GLU A 164 -6.82 6.28 -7.58
CA GLU A 164 -6.99 7.46 -6.72
C GLU A 164 -7.71 7.11 -5.41
N CYS A 165 -8.69 6.20 -5.48
CA CYS A 165 -9.39 5.71 -4.30
C CYS A 165 -8.44 4.91 -3.39
N ILE A 166 -7.64 4.00 -3.95
CA ILE A 166 -6.65 3.24 -3.15
C ILE A 166 -5.51 4.14 -2.65
N LEU A 167 -5.13 5.19 -3.40
CA LEU A 167 -4.19 6.20 -2.95
C LEU A 167 -4.71 6.94 -1.71
N GLY A 168 -5.97 7.41 -1.74
CA GLY A 168 -6.59 8.08 -0.61
C GLY A 168 -6.59 7.20 0.65
N ASP A 169 -7.02 5.95 0.53
CA ASP A 169 -7.01 4.97 1.61
C ASP A 169 -5.60 4.74 2.17
N LYS A 170 -4.61 4.51 1.30
CA LYS A 170 -3.21 4.29 1.72
C LYS A 170 -2.52 5.51 2.31
N LEU A 171 -2.88 6.71 1.87
CA LEU A 171 -2.34 7.95 2.41
C LEU A 171 -2.75 8.11 3.89
N THR A 172 -3.97 7.70 4.27
CA THR A 172 -4.38 7.69 5.69
C THR A 172 -3.52 6.76 6.55
N ALA A 173 -2.99 5.69 5.95
CA ALA A 173 -2.11 4.72 6.60
C ALA A 173 -0.65 5.21 6.75
N PHE A 174 -0.24 6.26 5.99
CA PHE A 174 1.09 6.88 6.06
C PHE A 174 1.09 8.15 6.95
N ALA A 175 0.58 8.01 8.17
CA ALA A 175 0.52 9.05 9.19
C ALA A 175 0.78 8.43 10.60
N PRO A 176 2.03 8.05 10.90
CA PRO A 176 2.37 7.14 12.01
C PRO A 176 2.14 7.71 13.43
N ARG A 177 1.82 8.99 13.59
CA ARG A 177 1.49 9.62 14.87
C ARG A 177 -0.01 9.91 15.02
N THR A 178 -0.81 9.61 14.00
CA THR A 178 -2.27 9.82 13.96
C THR A 178 -2.99 8.53 13.52
N THR A 179 -3.52 8.48 12.29
CA THR A 179 -4.32 7.37 11.75
C THR A 179 -3.49 6.24 11.15
N GLY A 180 -2.20 6.46 10.92
CA GLY A 180 -1.34 5.53 10.21
C GLY A 180 -0.88 4.32 11.01
N VAL A 181 0.01 3.54 10.41
CA VAL A 181 0.72 2.47 11.13
C VAL A 181 1.60 3.11 12.21
N PRO A 182 1.37 2.85 13.50
CA PRO A 182 2.06 3.58 14.55
C PRO A 182 3.51 3.14 14.70
N PHE A 183 4.34 4.05 15.21
CA PHE A 183 5.71 3.74 15.64
C PHE A 183 5.73 2.83 16.88
N GLY A 184 6.84 2.09 17.05
CA GLY A 184 7.14 1.38 18.31
C GLY A 184 6.38 0.07 18.51
N ILE A 185 5.74 -0.46 17.46
CA ILE A 185 5.04 -1.76 17.47
C ILE A 185 5.67 -2.78 16.51
N ASP A 186 6.94 -2.59 16.15
CA ASP A 186 7.71 -3.43 15.22
C ASP A 186 7.08 -3.57 13.82
N LYS A 187 6.39 -2.52 13.36
CA LYS A 187 5.78 -2.43 12.02
C LYS A 187 6.41 -1.38 11.12
N GLU A 188 7.70 -1.08 11.31
CA GLU A 188 8.39 -0.06 10.50
C GLU A 188 8.42 -0.39 9.00
N LEU A 189 8.48 -1.69 8.65
CA LEU A 189 8.32 -2.14 7.26
C LEU A 189 6.97 -1.74 6.68
N GLU A 190 5.88 -1.89 7.45
CA GLU A 190 4.53 -1.55 6.98
C GLU A 190 4.35 -0.05 6.76
N ILE A 191 5.01 0.80 7.57
CA ILE A 191 5.05 2.26 7.35
C ILE A 191 5.69 2.59 5.99
N ILE A 192 6.86 2.01 5.71
CA ILE A 192 7.58 2.30 4.46
C ILE A 192 6.89 1.68 3.24
N LYS A 193 6.16 0.56 3.40
CA LYS A 193 5.27 0.06 2.35
C LYS A 193 4.20 1.09 1.99
N GLN A 194 3.63 1.82 2.97
CA GLN A 194 2.68 2.89 2.66
C GLN A 194 3.34 4.03 1.88
N LEU A 195 4.53 4.49 2.30
CA LEU A 195 5.28 5.51 1.54
C LEU A 195 5.51 5.08 0.09
N PHE A 196 5.99 3.86 -0.11
CA PHE A 196 6.24 3.30 -1.44
C PHE A 196 4.98 3.32 -2.29
N ASP A 197 3.88 2.79 -1.75
CA ASP A 197 2.62 2.67 -2.48
C ASP A 197 2.02 4.04 -2.81
N VAL A 198 1.99 4.97 -1.85
CA VAL A 198 1.47 6.33 -2.03
C VAL A 198 2.29 7.06 -3.10
N ALA A 199 3.62 6.99 -3.03
CA ALA A 199 4.49 7.62 -4.01
C ALA A 199 4.28 7.06 -5.43
N THR A 200 4.12 5.74 -5.56
CA THR A 200 3.81 5.08 -6.84
C THR A 200 2.44 5.49 -7.37
N LEU A 201 1.40 5.41 -6.55
CA LEU A 201 0.04 5.72 -6.97
C LEU A 201 -0.14 7.20 -7.31
N SER A 202 0.65 8.09 -6.72
CA SER A 202 0.62 9.52 -7.05
C SER A 202 1.01 9.84 -8.50
N GLU A 203 1.67 8.90 -9.21
CA GLU A 203 1.96 9.02 -10.65
C GLU A 203 0.76 8.67 -11.54
N LYS A 204 -0.33 8.15 -10.96
CA LYS A 204 -1.52 7.64 -11.67
C LYS A 204 -2.79 8.42 -11.27
N ILE A 205 -2.64 9.66 -10.84
CA ILE A 205 -3.78 10.52 -10.47
C ILE A 205 -4.36 11.14 -11.74
N ASP A 206 -5.54 10.68 -12.14
CA ASP A 206 -6.34 11.30 -13.21
C ASP A 206 -7.52 12.08 -12.61
N ASP A 207 -8.22 11.49 -11.62
CA ASP A 207 -9.34 12.13 -10.92
C ASP A 207 -8.98 12.53 -9.48
N TYR A 208 -8.59 13.78 -9.32
CA TYR A 208 -8.23 14.34 -8.01
C TYR A 208 -9.42 14.39 -7.02
N GLN A 209 -10.67 14.49 -7.49
CA GLN A 209 -11.83 14.54 -6.61
C GLN A 209 -12.11 13.17 -5.96
N ASN A 210 -11.90 12.08 -6.69
CA ASN A 210 -11.96 10.73 -6.13
C ASN A 210 -10.93 10.51 -5.03
N LEU A 211 -9.71 11.03 -5.21
CA LEU A 211 -8.68 11.00 -4.17
C LEU A 211 -9.12 11.74 -2.91
N ILE A 212 -9.50 13.02 -3.04
CA ILE A 212 -9.88 13.86 -1.88
C ILE A 212 -11.05 13.25 -1.13
N SER A 213 -12.13 12.90 -1.83
CA SER A 213 -13.35 12.40 -1.19
C SER A 213 -13.13 11.06 -0.49
N THR A 214 -12.33 10.17 -1.09
CA THR A 214 -11.98 8.89 -0.47
C THR A 214 -11.08 9.09 0.75
N TYR A 215 -10.08 9.97 0.66
CA TYR A 215 -9.20 10.31 1.78
C TYR A 215 -10.00 10.87 2.96
N ASP A 216 -10.89 11.84 2.72
CA ASP A 216 -11.68 12.49 3.75
C ASP A 216 -12.55 11.48 4.51
N ARG A 217 -13.22 10.58 3.78
CA ARG A 217 -14.01 9.51 4.38
C ARG A 217 -13.14 8.52 5.15
N ALA A 218 -12.04 8.06 4.57
CA ALA A 218 -11.14 7.10 5.21
C ALA A 218 -10.51 7.68 6.49
N VAL A 219 -10.17 8.98 6.51
CA VAL A 219 -9.64 9.64 7.71
C VAL A 219 -10.69 9.72 8.81
N LEU A 220 -11.93 10.12 8.49
CA LEU A 220 -13.03 10.15 9.46
C LEU A 220 -13.26 8.78 10.07
N ASP A 221 -13.30 7.76 9.22
CA ASP A 221 -13.43 6.36 9.62
C ASP A 221 -12.27 5.97 10.54
N GLU A 222 -11.00 6.14 10.13
CA GLU A 222 -9.82 5.78 10.93
C GLU A 222 -9.71 6.53 12.26
N ILE A 223 -10.10 7.81 12.32
CA ILE A 223 -10.16 8.59 13.57
C ILE A 223 -11.17 7.96 14.53
N GLY A 224 -12.40 7.69 14.05
CA GLY A 224 -13.43 7.03 14.85
C GLY A 224 -13.01 5.62 15.28
N TYR A 225 -12.34 4.89 14.39
CA TYR A 225 -11.82 3.55 14.64
C TYR A 225 -10.66 3.49 15.60
N ARG A 226 -9.97 4.59 15.85
CA ARG A 226 -8.86 4.64 16.81
C ARG A 226 -9.24 5.33 18.11
N ASP A 227 -10.43 5.93 18.15
CA ASP A 227 -10.92 6.74 19.26
C ASP A 227 -9.89 7.81 19.65
N ILE A 228 -9.36 8.50 18.64
CA ILE A 228 -8.37 9.58 18.82
C ILE A 228 -9.01 10.94 18.57
N THR A 229 -8.50 11.96 19.25
CA THR A 229 -8.85 13.35 18.94
C THR A 229 -7.84 13.88 17.92
N ALA A 230 -8.20 13.82 16.64
CA ALA A 230 -7.44 14.38 15.54
C ALA A 230 -8.38 14.94 14.47
N THR A 231 -7.87 15.83 13.63
CA THR A 231 -8.58 16.38 12.46
C THR A 231 -7.95 15.87 11.17
N ARG A 232 -8.65 16.04 10.05
CA ARG A 232 -8.08 15.82 8.70
C ARG A 232 -6.75 16.54 8.51
N GLU A 233 -6.67 17.78 9.00
CA GLU A 233 -5.47 18.60 8.94
C GLU A 233 -4.31 18.00 9.76
N ASP A 234 -4.59 17.50 10.96
CA ASP A 234 -3.57 16.86 11.81
C ASP A 234 -2.95 15.63 11.12
N VAL A 235 -3.78 14.82 10.43
CA VAL A 235 -3.31 13.64 9.69
C VAL A 235 -2.41 14.04 8.51
N LEU A 236 -2.83 15.03 7.72
CA LEU A 236 -2.01 15.55 6.61
C LEU A 236 -0.69 16.14 7.10
N ARG A 237 -0.72 16.87 8.23
CA ARG A 237 0.49 17.44 8.85
C ARG A 237 1.43 16.35 9.38
N ASP A 238 0.90 15.25 9.89
CA ASP A 238 1.69 14.09 10.31
C ASP A 238 2.37 13.38 9.13
N THR A 239 1.67 13.24 8.00
CA THR A 239 2.28 12.77 6.75
C THR A 239 3.39 13.70 6.26
N ILE A 240 3.17 15.02 6.23
CA ILE A 240 4.21 16.00 5.85
C ILE A 240 5.41 15.91 6.80
N ARG A 241 5.17 15.82 8.11
CA ARG A 241 6.22 15.64 9.12
C ARG A 241 7.05 14.38 8.84
N SER A 242 6.38 13.27 8.55
CA SER A 242 7.02 12.00 8.18
C SER A 242 7.89 12.15 6.94
N CYS A 243 7.39 12.80 5.88
CA CYS A 243 8.17 13.07 4.67
C CYS A 243 9.40 13.92 4.97
N VAL A 244 9.23 15.04 5.69
CA VAL A 244 10.33 15.95 6.04
C VAL A 244 11.39 15.24 6.90
N CYS A 245 11.00 14.34 7.80
CA CYS A 245 11.93 13.54 8.58
C CYS A 245 12.81 12.63 7.69
N ILE A 246 12.18 11.95 6.72
CA ILE A 246 12.87 11.07 5.77
C ILE A 246 13.80 11.87 4.86
N ILE A 247 13.30 12.92 4.21
CA ILE A 247 14.08 13.79 3.31
C ILE A 247 15.20 14.46 4.11
N GLY A 248 14.91 15.00 5.28
CA GLY A 248 15.88 15.71 6.12
C GLY A 248 16.89 14.81 6.81
N LYS A 249 16.84 13.48 6.61
CA LYS A 249 17.72 12.50 7.27
C LYS A 249 17.73 12.64 8.80
N GLY A 250 16.55 12.87 9.40
CA GLY A 250 16.37 13.01 10.85
C GLY A 250 16.77 14.37 11.43
N VAL A 251 17.06 15.36 10.58
CA VAL A 251 17.24 16.75 11.01
C VAL A 251 15.98 17.30 11.69
N TYR A 252 14.81 16.91 11.20
CA TYR A 252 13.49 17.30 11.70
C TYR A 252 12.82 16.01 12.19
N ASP A 253 12.82 15.76 13.50
CA ASP A 253 12.41 14.50 14.15
C ASP A 253 13.50 13.41 14.20
N LYS A 254 14.51 13.69 15.03
CA LYS A 254 15.66 12.79 15.24
C LYS A 254 15.27 11.43 15.82
N ASP A 255 14.21 11.38 16.62
CA ASP A 255 13.78 10.16 17.30
C ASP A 255 13.02 9.20 16.35
N ASP A 256 12.33 9.73 15.35
CA ASP A 256 11.55 8.95 14.38
C ASP A 256 12.43 8.40 13.25
N PHE A 257 13.48 9.13 12.88
CA PHE A 257 14.32 8.78 11.73
C PHE A 257 14.92 7.35 11.79
N PRO A 258 15.43 6.85 12.93
CA PRO A 258 15.89 5.46 13.03
C PRO A 258 14.81 4.43 12.68
N LEU A 259 13.54 4.71 13.00
CA LEU A 259 12.40 3.83 12.70
C LEU A 259 12.14 3.79 11.20
N PHE A 260 12.16 4.93 10.52
CA PHE A 260 12.06 4.96 9.06
C PHE A 260 13.23 4.24 8.39
N ILE A 261 14.47 4.42 8.88
CA ILE A 261 15.64 3.72 8.33
C ILE A 261 15.53 2.21 8.52
N LYS A 262 14.98 1.72 9.65
CA LYS A 262 14.68 0.29 9.85
C LYS A 262 13.74 -0.21 8.75
N GLY A 263 12.62 0.47 8.53
CA GLY A 263 11.66 0.12 7.46
C GLY A 263 12.26 0.16 6.05
N ILE A 264 13.04 1.21 5.72
CA ILE A 264 13.68 1.39 4.40
C ILE A 264 14.68 0.26 4.11
N ARG A 265 15.38 -0.23 5.13
CA ARG A 265 16.30 -1.38 4.98
C ARG A 265 15.54 -2.68 4.77
N SER A 266 14.39 -2.85 5.43
CA SER A 266 13.58 -4.07 5.35
C SER A 266 12.79 -4.21 4.04
N ILE A 267 12.35 -3.11 3.44
CA ILE A 267 11.46 -3.18 2.25
C ILE A 267 12.14 -3.73 0.99
N GLY A 268 13.48 -3.71 0.91
CA GLY A 268 14.22 -4.18 -0.27
C GLY A 268 13.95 -5.64 -0.67
N GLY A 269 13.59 -6.50 0.29
CA GLY A 269 13.16 -7.88 0.03
C GLY A 269 11.82 -7.98 -0.70
N HIS A 270 11.00 -6.93 -0.67
CA HIS A 270 9.68 -6.88 -1.27
C HIS A 270 9.66 -6.14 -2.61
N VAL A 271 10.48 -5.11 -2.81
CA VAL A 271 10.47 -4.30 -4.05
C VAL A 271 11.06 -5.08 -5.22
N LEU A 272 10.31 -5.19 -6.32
CA LEU A 272 10.71 -5.85 -7.56
C LEU A 272 11.32 -4.88 -8.57
N SER A 273 10.81 -3.65 -8.63
CA SER A 273 11.11 -2.69 -9.70
C SER A 273 12.49 -2.03 -9.60
N MET A 274 13.05 -1.94 -8.39
CA MET A 274 14.29 -1.20 -8.15
C MET A 274 15.02 -1.67 -6.87
N LYS A 275 16.31 -1.31 -6.78
CA LYS A 275 17.06 -1.46 -5.52
C LYS A 275 16.72 -0.30 -4.58
N TYR A 276 15.78 -0.55 -3.67
CA TYR A 276 15.30 0.47 -2.74
C TYR A 276 16.40 0.97 -1.80
N SER A 277 16.43 2.29 -1.56
CA SER A 277 17.46 2.95 -0.74
C SER A 277 16.89 4.18 -0.02
N ALA A 278 17.64 4.72 0.94
CA ALA A 278 17.24 5.96 1.62
C ALA A 278 17.17 7.16 0.66
N THR A 279 17.94 7.17 -0.42
CA THR A 279 17.86 8.21 -1.46
C THR A 279 16.53 8.13 -2.20
N ILE A 280 16.15 6.93 -2.67
CA ILE A 280 14.86 6.70 -3.34
C ILE A 280 13.69 7.03 -2.39
N ALA A 281 13.78 6.63 -1.12
CA ALA A 281 12.77 6.97 -0.13
C ALA A 281 12.64 8.50 0.07
N ALA A 282 13.74 9.26 0.03
CA ALA A 282 13.70 10.71 0.10
C ALA A 282 13.08 11.35 -1.15
N GLU A 283 13.34 10.81 -2.34
CA GLU A 283 12.69 11.26 -3.59
C GLU A 283 11.18 11.01 -3.55
N GLN A 284 10.77 9.80 -3.20
CA GLN A 284 9.37 9.43 -3.00
C GLN A 284 8.69 10.30 -1.94
N ALA A 285 9.35 10.49 -0.78
CA ALA A 285 8.84 11.35 0.28
C ALA A 285 8.69 12.82 -0.17
N SER A 286 9.54 13.31 -1.08
CA SER A 286 9.44 14.67 -1.61
C SER A 286 8.16 14.85 -2.45
N ARG A 287 7.83 13.87 -3.30
CA ARG A 287 6.57 13.87 -4.05
C ARG A 287 5.35 13.75 -3.14
N VAL A 288 5.40 12.83 -2.17
CA VAL A 288 4.30 12.66 -1.19
C VAL A 288 4.13 13.92 -0.34
N MET A 289 5.22 14.61 0.03
CA MET A 289 5.15 15.90 0.71
C MET A 289 4.37 16.92 -0.12
N TYR A 290 4.63 17.02 -1.42
CA TYR A 290 3.92 17.94 -2.30
C TYR A 290 2.45 17.58 -2.48
N LEU A 291 2.14 16.32 -2.77
CA LEU A 291 0.76 15.82 -2.84
C LEU A 291 -0.03 16.17 -1.58
N THR A 292 0.54 15.87 -0.42
CA THR A 292 -0.11 16.10 0.88
C THR A 292 -0.24 17.60 1.16
N SER A 293 0.73 18.41 0.73
CA SER A 293 0.69 19.86 0.86
C SER A 293 -0.41 20.49 0.01
N CYS A 294 -0.62 20.02 -1.23
CA CYS A 294 -1.75 20.40 -2.07
C CYS A 294 -3.10 20.07 -1.39
N MET A 295 -3.23 18.84 -0.88
CA MET A 295 -4.44 18.39 -0.18
C MET A 295 -4.72 19.18 1.11
N LEU A 296 -3.66 19.63 1.80
CA LEU A 296 -3.74 20.43 3.02
C LEU A 296 -4.25 21.85 2.71
N THR A 297 -3.80 22.45 1.61
CA THR A 297 -4.12 23.83 1.23
C THR A 297 -5.31 23.95 0.29
N GLY A 298 -5.91 22.82 -0.10
CA GLY A 298 -7.04 22.78 -1.03
C GLY A 298 -6.65 23.03 -2.49
N GLN A 299 -5.38 22.92 -2.83
CA GLN A 299 -4.88 23.04 -4.20
C GLN A 299 -4.88 21.67 -4.90
N SER A 300 -4.93 21.67 -6.24
CA SER A 300 -4.77 20.44 -7.03
C SER A 300 -3.31 20.04 -7.11
N PHE A 301 -3.05 18.73 -7.06
CA PHE A 301 -1.72 18.19 -7.33
C PHE A 301 -1.45 18.17 -8.83
N THR A 302 -0.32 18.77 -9.24
CA THR A 302 0.13 18.78 -10.64
C THR A 302 1.56 18.28 -10.73
N PRO A 303 1.86 17.19 -11.45
CA PRO A 303 3.22 16.72 -11.66
C PRO A 303 4.13 17.81 -12.24
N ILE A 304 5.39 17.84 -11.81
CA ILE A 304 6.35 18.86 -12.27
C ILE A 304 7.05 18.35 -13.55
N GLU A 305 6.73 18.95 -14.69
CA GLU A 305 7.30 18.57 -15.99
C GLU A 305 8.74 19.04 -16.21
N ASN A 306 9.12 20.21 -15.65
CA ASN A 306 10.44 20.80 -15.80
C ASN A 306 11.08 21.11 -14.42
N PRO A 307 11.63 20.10 -13.74
CA PRO A 307 12.27 20.29 -12.45
C PRO A 307 13.49 21.22 -12.46
N GLU A 308 14.20 21.33 -13.59
CA GLU A 308 15.41 22.15 -13.73
C GLU A 308 15.11 23.64 -13.50
N ALA A 309 13.90 24.10 -13.80
CA ALA A 309 13.44 25.46 -13.55
C ALA A 309 13.51 25.85 -12.05
N TYR A 310 13.53 24.86 -11.16
CA TYR A 310 13.52 25.07 -9.71
C TYR A 310 14.91 25.19 -9.09
N LEU A 311 15.99 24.88 -9.82
CA LEU A 311 17.34 24.83 -9.25
C LEU A 311 17.81 26.16 -8.64
N HIS A 312 17.30 27.29 -9.13
CA HIS A 312 17.60 28.62 -8.61
C HIS A 312 16.70 29.07 -7.45
N ALA A 313 15.66 28.28 -7.12
CA ALA A 313 14.75 28.62 -6.03
C ALA A 313 15.49 28.66 -4.69
N ASN A 314 15.21 29.71 -3.90
CA ASN A 314 15.81 29.88 -2.57
C ASN A 314 14.80 29.52 -1.48
N ILE A 315 15.13 28.49 -0.69
CA ILE A 315 14.34 28.06 0.48
C ILE A 315 15.03 28.37 1.81
N SER A 316 16.01 29.29 1.84
CA SER A 316 16.80 29.62 3.05
C SER A 316 15.98 30.17 4.21
N ASN A 317 14.86 30.82 3.90
CA ASN A 317 13.97 31.45 4.88
C ASN A 317 12.95 30.46 5.46
N SER A 318 12.79 29.28 4.84
CA SER A 318 11.89 28.24 5.32
C SER A 318 12.40 27.61 6.62
N LYS A 319 11.48 27.18 7.48
CA LYS A 319 11.83 26.31 8.63
C LYS A 319 12.47 24.99 8.16
N TYR A 320 12.22 24.59 6.92
CA TYR A 320 12.75 23.39 6.30
C TYR A 320 13.99 23.64 5.40
N LYS A 321 14.67 24.80 5.54
CA LYS A 321 15.85 25.18 4.72
C LYS A 321 16.95 24.12 4.53
N LYS A 322 17.14 23.22 5.50
CA LYS A 322 18.15 22.14 5.39
C LYS A 322 17.80 21.08 4.33
N LEU A 323 16.56 21.05 3.81
CA LEU A 323 16.19 20.19 2.68
C LEU A 323 16.81 20.66 1.34
N SER A 324 17.42 21.85 1.31
CA SER A 324 18.04 22.43 0.11
C SER A 324 19.16 21.57 -0.50
N TYR A 325 19.74 20.64 0.26
CA TYR A 325 20.71 19.69 -0.26
C TYR A 325 20.14 18.80 -1.38
N MET A 326 18.81 18.57 -1.41
CA MET A 326 18.16 17.77 -2.45
C MET A 326 18.36 18.35 -3.85
N ARG A 327 18.59 19.67 -3.96
CA ARG A 327 18.94 20.34 -5.22
C ARG A 327 20.09 19.66 -5.96
N ASN A 328 21.08 19.15 -5.23
CA ASN A 328 22.26 18.51 -5.79
C ASN A 328 22.09 16.99 -5.95
N GLN A 329 21.00 16.40 -5.44
CA GLN A 329 20.77 14.95 -5.46
C GLN A 329 19.72 14.56 -6.51
N SER A 330 18.63 15.31 -6.58
CA SER A 330 17.54 15.09 -7.53
C SER A 330 16.81 16.41 -7.78
N ALA A 331 16.86 16.88 -9.03
CA ALA A 331 16.15 18.10 -9.43
C ALA A 331 14.64 17.96 -9.22
N GLU A 332 14.07 16.79 -9.57
CA GLU A 332 12.65 16.46 -9.38
C GLU A 332 12.25 16.56 -7.90
N ALA A 333 12.98 15.88 -7.02
CA ALA A 333 12.67 15.93 -5.59
C ALA A 333 12.81 17.34 -5.01
N PHE A 334 13.82 18.10 -5.45
CA PHE A 334 13.97 19.49 -5.03
C PHE A 334 12.83 20.38 -5.51
N ALA A 335 12.35 20.20 -6.74
CA ALA A 335 11.23 20.93 -7.28
C ALA A 335 9.95 20.68 -6.46
N TYR A 336 9.64 19.42 -6.13
CA TYR A 336 8.51 19.10 -5.26
C TYR A 336 8.63 19.72 -3.88
N ILE A 337 9.83 19.72 -3.28
CA ILE A 337 10.06 20.39 -1.99
C ILE A 337 9.78 21.88 -2.12
N VAL A 338 10.28 22.55 -3.17
CA VAL A 338 10.06 23.98 -3.37
C VAL A 338 8.58 24.31 -3.48
N GLU A 339 7.83 23.58 -4.31
CA GLU A 339 6.37 23.80 -4.46
C GLU A 339 5.62 23.53 -3.15
N SER A 340 5.97 22.45 -2.45
CA SER A 340 5.39 22.17 -1.12
C SER A 340 5.57 23.34 -0.16
N LEU A 341 6.77 23.92 -0.12
CA LEU A 341 7.09 25.02 0.80
C LEU A 341 6.40 26.31 0.42
N ARG A 342 6.28 26.62 -0.87
CA ARG A 342 5.54 27.79 -1.35
C ARG A 342 4.09 27.76 -0.85
N ILE A 343 3.42 26.63 -0.96
CA ILE A 343 2.00 26.55 -0.63
C ILE A 343 1.70 26.42 0.88
N ILE A 344 2.60 25.86 1.69
CA ILE A 344 2.37 25.67 3.14
C ILE A 344 2.99 26.74 4.04
N GLU A 345 3.88 27.58 3.51
CA GLU A 345 4.52 28.70 4.24
C GLU A 345 4.12 30.09 3.74
N GLU A 346 3.30 30.16 2.68
CA GLU A 346 2.43 31.32 2.40
C GLU A 346 1.41 31.52 3.54
#